data_AF-A0A2P4ZQ15-F1
#
_entry.id   AF-A0A2P4ZQ15-F1
#
_cell.length_a   1.000
_cell.length_b   1.000
_cell.length_c   1.000
_cell.angle_alpha   90.00
_cell.angle_beta   90.00
_cell.angle_gamma   90.00
#
_symmetry.space_group_name_H-M   'P 1'
#
loop_
_entity.id
_entity.type
_entity.pdbx_description
1 polymer ?
#
loop_
_entity_poly.entity_id
_entity_poly.type
_entity_poly.pdbx_seq_one_letter_code
_entity_poly.pdbx_strand_id
1 'polypeptide(L)'
;MLSTRKKSCAACVAGKRRCDLDLPTCARCKRAKKECVYPWMAFGSPDQTLGLNSSPTSAESGIVQDVNGIWAASANNSSNSEDGNLDAVSGHLSPHPSLTVPSPLVPGLLSQLDGYISQNQDQAVLSLGPSPRLMHALSSGQQSPASDYSTPEFIYFDISNTPPTIGAVFQSRTEYAADRLASQPQMLAMTGHNCFIHHTQVSSSEVLQEALAASALHCMRNTANAALVRGEVAKRVVRLIGSIRHAITSASDDAAASGGVGRGLDLLPVLQALVVYQCIRYFARDDVSERMRAERDEAIVQSLLAALYPRLRSFSKSIDSWDAWIYYESMRRTILTAEILSGTYLFLKQGWDQVEGRTLQLQFTAQVALWTAKSAVEWEAMRTRGPKLEVTMQSWIEDTREALPEDLDDLGHVIWALHHGLELMKNWQGGKAEGRWGLQPVMESWS
;
A
#
# COMPACT_ATOMS: atom_id res chain seq x y z
N MET A 1 11.91 32.95 -0.85
CA MET A 1 10.90 32.54 -1.87
C MET A 1 11.62 32.07 -3.13
N LEU A 2 11.93 30.78 -3.25
CA LEU A 2 12.47 30.21 -4.49
C LEU A 2 11.32 29.73 -5.37
N SER A 3 11.28 30.24 -6.60
CA SER A 3 10.24 29.96 -7.61
C SER A 3 10.12 28.47 -7.92
N THR A 4 8.95 27.88 -7.67
CA THR A 4 8.56 26.48 -7.97
C THR A 4 8.32 26.22 -9.47
N ARG A 5 8.73 27.13 -10.34
CA ARG A 5 8.51 27.03 -11.79
C ARG A 5 9.60 26.18 -12.42
N LYS A 6 9.32 24.89 -12.69
CA LYS A 6 10.18 24.02 -13.50
C LYS A 6 10.53 24.72 -14.83
N LYS A 7 11.82 24.89 -15.11
CA LYS A 7 12.32 25.58 -16.32
C LYS A 7 12.33 24.63 -17.52
N SER A 8 11.96 25.13 -18.70
CA SER A 8 12.01 24.40 -19.98
C SER A 8 13.43 23.88 -20.29
N CYS A 9 13.57 22.81 -21.08
CA CYS A 9 14.88 22.30 -21.49
C CYS A 9 15.64 23.31 -22.37
N ALA A 10 16.97 23.23 -22.38
CA ALA A 10 17.85 24.16 -23.08
C ALA A 10 17.54 24.26 -24.58
N ALA A 11 17.26 23.13 -25.24
CA ALA A 11 16.92 23.10 -26.66
C ALA A 11 15.57 23.78 -26.99
N CYS A 12 14.56 23.67 -26.10
CA CYS A 12 13.30 24.37 -26.29
C CYS A 12 13.42 25.87 -26.00
N VAL A 13 14.24 26.26 -25.03
CA VAL A 13 14.57 27.66 -24.74
C VAL A 13 15.29 28.29 -25.93
N ALA A 14 16.35 27.65 -26.45
CA ALA A 14 17.08 28.11 -27.63
C ALA A 14 16.19 28.23 -28.87
N GLY A 15 15.22 27.32 -29.02
CA GLY A 15 14.24 27.38 -30.10
C GLY A 15 13.12 28.41 -29.93
N LYS A 16 13.03 29.09 -28.77
CA LYS A 16 11.89 29.95 -28.35
C LYS A 16 10.54 29.23 -28.42
N ARG A 17 10.47 28.01 -27.89
CA ARG A 17 9.26 27.17 -27.95
C ARG A 17 8.89 26.64 -26.56
N ARG A 18 7.61 26.31 -26.40
CA ARG A 18 7.10 25.68 -25.17
C ARG A 18 7.62 24.24 -25.07
N CYS A 19 8.21 23.91 -23.94
CA CYS A 19 8.62 22.56 -23.55
C CYS A 19 7.46 21.90 -22.80
N ASP A 20 7.20 20.61 -23.08
CA ASP A 20 6.22 19.79 -22.35
C ASP A 20 6.77 19.27 -21.01
N LEU A 21 8.08 19.42 -20.77
CA LEU A 21 8.79 19.02 -19.55
C LEU A 21 8.85 17.50 -19.33
N ASP A 22 8.62 16.69 -20.39
CA ASP A 22 8.77 15.23 -20.31
C ASP A 22 10.23 14.82 -20.07
N LEU A 23 10.42 13.81 -19.22
CA LEU A 23 11.74 13.27 -18.87
C LEU A 23 11.90 11.85 -19.43
N PRO A 24 13.12 11.44 -19.86
CA PRO A 24 14.38 12.21 -19.88
C PRO A 24 14.47 13.21 -21.05
N THR A 25 13.58 13.13 -22.03
CA THR A 25 13.54 14.04 -23.18
C THR A 25 12.12 14.53 -23.45
N CYS A 26 11.98 15.84 -23.68
CA CYS A 26 10.72 16.46 -24.02
C CYS A 26 10.18 15.89 -25.35
N ALA A 27 8.87 15.68 -25.54
CA ALA A 27 8.34 14.99 -26.72
C ALA A 27 8.73 15.69 -28.03
N ARG A 28 8.95 17.00 -27.98
CA ARG A 28 9.48 17.78 -29.10
C ARG A 28 10.95 17.48 -29.40
N CYS A 29 11.82 17.46 -28.40
CA CYS A 29 13.23 17.13 -28.60
C CYS A 29 13.38 15.68 -29.05
N LYS A 30 12.52 14.79 -28.56
CA LYS A 30 12.39 13.40 -29.02
C LYS A 30 12.05 13.32 -30.51
N ARG A 31 11.02 14.06 -30.96
CA ARG A 31 10.62 14.08 -32.38
C ARG A 31 11.64 14.77 -33.29
N ALA A 32 12.31 15.81 -32.78
CA ALA A 32 13.30 16.59 -33.52
C ALA A 32 14.73 16.02 -33.44
N LYS A 33 14.93 14.91 -32.71
CA LYS A 33 16.23 14.29 -32.42
C LYS A 33 17.28 15.32 -31.94
N LYS A 34 16.88 16.20 -31.03
CA LYS A 34 17.77 17.21 -30.43
C LYS A 34 18.12 16.84 -29.00
N GLU A 35 19.35 17.15 -28.61
CA GLU A 35 19.83 16.96 -27.24
C GLU A 35 18.97 17.77 -26.25
N CYS A 36 18.36 17.07 -25.30
CA CYS A 36 17.35 17.64 -24.39
C CYS A 36 17.89 17.71 -22.96
N VAL A 37 18.65 18.76 -22.67
CA VAL A 37 19.21 18.97 -21.33
C VAL A 37 18.34 19.92 -20.53
N TYR A 38 17.84 19.49 -19.37
CA TYR A 38 17.17 20.37 -18.44
C TYR A 38 18.21 21.08 -17.55
N PRO A 39 18.03 22.39 -17.23
CA PRO A 39 19.02 23.15 -16.45
C PRO A 39 19.35 22.55 -15.08
N TRP A 40 18.42 21.78 -14.50
CA TRP A 40 18.62 21.11 -13.21
C TRP A 40 19.26 19.71 -13.34
N MET A 41 19.31 19.13 -14.55
CA MET A 41 20.03 17.88 -14.84
C MET A 41 21.51 18.11 -15.12
N ALA A 42 21.93 19.36 -15.38
CA ALA A 42 23.32 19.70 -15.67
C ALA A 42 24.22 19.82 -14.42
N PHE A 43 23.68 19.68 -13.20
CA PHE A 43 24.44 19.83 -11.95
C PHE A 43 25.22 18.57 -11.53
N GLY A 44 25.68 17.77 -12.51
CA GLY A 44 26.43 16.52 -12.30
C GLY A 44 27.83 16.49 -12.91
N SER A 45 28.43 17.64 -13.26
CA SER A 45 29.83 17.72 -13.71
C SER A 45 30.59 18.74 -12.85
N PRO A 46 31.76 18.39 -12.28
CA PRO A 46 32.49 19.26 -11.37
C PRO A 46 33.35 20.23 -12.18
N ASP A 47 32.94 21.49 -12.31
CA ASP A 47 33.86 22.61 -12.27
C ASP A 47 33.10 23.94 -12.16
N GLN A 48 33.02 24.49 -10.96
CA GLN A 48 33.06 25.94 -10.70
C GLN A 48 32.98 26.20 -9.19
N THR A 49 34.15 26.49 -8.66
CA THR A 49 34.45 27.08 -7.37
C THR A 49 33.68 28.39 -7.15
N LEU A 50 32.83 28.45 -6.14
CA LEU A 50 32.62 29.67 -5.33
C LEU A 50 32.29 29.22 -3.90
N GLY A 51 33.28 29.37 -3.03
CA GLY A 51 33.19 29.01 -1.62
C GLY A 51 32.39 30.01 -0.81
N LEU A 52 31.75 29.52 0.24
CA LEU A 52 31.50 30.25 1.47
C LEU A 52 31.53 29.26 2.64
N ASN A 53 32.44 29.53 3.55
CA ASN A 53 32.65 28.86 4.83
C ASN A 53 31.51 29.17 5.81
N SER A 54 31.05 28.16 6.56
CA SER A 54 30.94 28.26 8.03
C SER A 54 30.61 26.90 8.67
N SER A 55 31.38 26.59 9.71
CA SER A 55 31.33 25.39 10.57
C SER A 55 30.22 25.51 11.64
N PRO A 56 29.92 24.41 12.38
CA PRO A 56 28.64 24.17 13.04
C PRO A 56 28.59 24.74 14.46
N THR A 57 27.39 24.97 14.98
CA THR A 57 27.19 25.21 16.41
C THR A 57 26.12 24.26 16.92
N SER A 58 26.55 23.36 17.80
CA SER A 58 25.75 22.41 18.54
C SER A 58 24.81 23.12 19.50
N ALA A 59 23.57 22.65 19.59
CA ALA A 59 22.70 22.88 20.73
C ALA A 59 21.84 21.64 20.95
N GLU A 60 22.23 20.84 21.94
CA GLU A 60 21.37 19.85 22.57
C GLU A 60 20.25 20.56 23.35
N SER A 61 19.03 20.07 23.25
CA SER A 61 18.12 19.89 24.39
C SER A 61 16.85 19.14 23.96
N GLY A 62 16.51 18.12 24.76
CA GLY A 62 15.41 17.20 24.52
C GLY A 62 14.02 17.82 24.67
N ILE A 63 13.05 17.20 23.99
CA ILE A 63 11.63 17.42 24.19
C ILE A 63 10.94 16.05 24.15
N VAL A 64 10.26 15.74 25.25
CA VAL A 64 9.37 14.60 25.46
C VAL A 64 8.19 14.70 24.49
N GLN A 65 7.90 13.62 23.75
CA GLN A 65 6.77 13.54 22.83
C GLN A 65 5.43 13.41 23.58
N ASP A 66 4.53 14.37 23.36
CA ASP A 66 3.12 14.31 23.73
C ASP A 66 2.30 13.84 22.52
N VAL A 67 1.71 12.64 22.61
CA VAL A 67 1.09 11.91 21.48
C VAL A 67 -0.38 12.33 21.25
N ASN A 68 -0.95 13.22 22.07
CA ASN A 68 -2.37 13.58 21.99
C ASN A 68 -2.71 14.78 21.07
N GLY A 69 -1.73 15.35 20.35
CA GLY A 69 -1.90 16.64 19.67
C GLY A 69 -2.28 16.65 18.18
N ILE A 70 -2.34 15.51 17.47
CA ILE A 70 -2.30 15.53 15.99
C ILE A 70 -3.70 15.51 15.32
N TRP A 71 -4.78 15.22 16.05
CA TRP A 71 -6.05 14.80 15.43
C TRP A 71 -7.12 15.90 15.25
N ALA A 72 -6.79 17.17 15.51
CA ALA A 72 -7.78 18.27 15.52
C ALA A 72 -7.86 19.13 14.24
N ALA A 73 -7.19 18.79 13.12
CA ALA A 73 -7.19 19.64 11.93
C ALA A 73 -7.69 18.92 10.67
N SER A 74 -9.01 18.73 10.55
CA SER A 74 -9.74 18.64 9.28
C SER A 74 -11.24 18.68 9.55
N ALA A 75 -11.72 19.85 9.97
CA ALA A 75 -13.13 20.19 9.91
C ALA A 75 -13.28 21.45 9.04
N ASN A 76 -14.37 21.48 8.28
CA ASN A 76 -14.85 22.58 7.42
C ASN A 76 -14.49 22.44 5.93
N ASN A 77 -15.37 21.75 5.21
CA ASN A 77 -16.18 22.40 4.18
C ASN A 77 -17.32 21.46 3.75
N SER A 78 -18.51 21.69 4.33
CA SER A 78 -19.77 21.19 3.80
C SER A 78 -20.54 22.35 3.20
N SER A 79 -21.00 22.16 1.96
CA SER A 79 -21.74 23.10 1.14
C SER A 79 -23.19 23.18 1.60
N ASN A 80 -23.71 24.39 1.81
CA ASN A 80 -25.15 24.62 1.93
C ASN A 80 -25.75 24.80 0.52
N SER A 81 -26.82 24.09 0.22
CA SER A 81 -27.80 24.49 -0.79
C SER A 81 -29.19 24.13 -0.28
N GLU A 82 -30.01 25.18 -0.17
CA GLU A 82 -31.31 25.24 0.48
C GLU A 82 -32.43 24.57 -0.33
N ASP A 83 -33.44 24.13 0.42
CA ASP A 83 -34.72 23.59 -0.02
C ASP A 83 -35.55 24.59 -0.84
N GLY A 84 -36.32 24.05 -1.79
CA GLY A 84 -37.38 24.75 -2.50
C GLY A 84 -38.54 23.81 -2.80
N ASN A 85 -39.49 23.75 -1.87
CA ASN A 85 -40.78 23.06 -1.97
C ASN A 85 -41.79 23.91 -2.76
N LEU A 86 -42.51 23.34 -3.73
CA LEU A 86 -43.76 23.91 -4.25
C LEU A 86 -44.75 22.82 -4.70
N ASP A 87 -46.01 23.06 -4.32
CA ASP A 87 -47.16 22.16 -4.31
C ASP A 87 -47.82 21.81 -5.66
N ALA A 88 -48.56 20.71 -5.57
CA ALA A 88 -49.58 20.09 -6.41
C ALA A 88 -50.38 20.90 -7.45
N VAL A 89 -50.71 20.24 -8.57
CA VAL A 89 -52.04 20.26 -9.22
C VAL A 89 -52.36 18.88 -9.83
N SER A 90 -53.59 18.39 -9.58
CA SER A 90 -54.20 17.16 -10.11
C SER A 90 -55.24 17.49 -11.19
N GLY A 91 -55.46 16.60 -12.17
CA GLY A 91 -56.58 16.73 -13.13
C GLY A 91 -56.64 15.75 -14.32
N HIS A 92 -57.14 14.53 -14.06
CA HIS A 92 -58.14 13.73 -14.84
C HIS A 92 -57.93 13.18 -16.30
N LEU A 93 -58.07 11.84 -16.38
CA LEU A 93 -58.88 10.96 -17.30
C LEU A 93 -58.34 10.38 -18.64
N SER A 94 -57.92 9.10 -18.57
CA SER A 94 -58.25 7.88 -19.40
C SER A 94 -57.99 7.82 -20.94
N PRO A 95 -57.95 6.63 -21.62
CA PRO A 95 -57.95 5.22 -21.19
C PRO A 95 -56.79 4.33 -21.77
N HIS A 96 -56.68 3.11 -21.24
CA HIS A 96 -55.75 2.03 -21.66
C HIS A 96 -55.93 1.57 -23.13
N PRO A 97 -54.90 0.91 -23.70
CA PRO A 97 -55.09 -0.52 -23.96
C PRO A 97 -53.99 -1.39 -23.34
N SER A 98 -54.35 -2.64 -23.19
CA SER A 98 -53.69 -3.70 -22.44
C SER A 98 -52.32 -4.07 -23.02
N LEU A 99 -51.27 -3.82 -22.24
CA LEU A 99 -50.03 -4.57 -22.34
C LEU A 99 -49.82 -5.22 -20.97
N THR A 100 -50.10 -6.51 -20.90
CA THR A 100 -49.77 -7.37 -19.75
C THR A 100 -48.26 -7.30 -19.52
N VAL A 101 -47.84 -6.40 -18.64
CA VAL A 101 -46.52 -6.43 -18.02
C VAL A 101 -46.48 -7.69 -17.16
N PRO A 102 -45.54 -8.62 -17.36
CA PRO A 102 -45.41 -9.77 -16.47
C PRO A 102 -45.14 -9.26 -15.06
N SER A 103 -45.80 -9.86 -14.06
CA SER A 103 -45.59 -9.49 -12.66
C SER A 103 -44.10 -9.57 -12.32
N PRO A 104 -43.51 -8.56 -11.65
CA PRO A 104 -42.13 -8.65 -11.18
C PRO A 104 -42.02 -9.87 -10.26
N LEU A 105 -40.89 -10.59 -10.37
CA LEU A 105 -40.59 -11.76 -9.58
C LEU A 105 -40.73 -11.44 -8.08
N VAL A 106 -41.88 -11.84 -7.52
CA VAL A 106 -42.24 -11.93 -6.10
C VAL A 106 -42.11 -10.61 -5.30
N PRO A 107 -43.23 -9.99 -4.87
CA PRO A 107 -43.22 -8.84 -3.94
C PRO A 107 -42.42 -9.08 -2.66
N GLY A 108 -42.32 -10.33 -2.21
CA GLY A 108 -41.47 -10.75 -1.09
C GLY A 108 -39.98 -10.52 -1.33
N LEU A 109 -39.49 -10.61 -2.58
CA LEU A 109 -38.10 -10.32 -2.93
C LEU A 109 -37.84 -8.82 -2.90
N LEU A 110 -38.80 -7.99 -3.31
CA LEU A 110 -38.72 -6.53 -3.22
C LEU A 110 -38.78 -6.04 -1.77
N SER A 111 -39.62 -6.63 -0.90
CA SER A 111 -39.60 -6.30 0.53
C SER A 111 -38.33 -6.80 1.23
N GLN A 112 -37.76 -7.93 0.77
CA GLN A 112 -36.46 -8.41 1.24
C GLN A 112 -35.33 -7.50 0.75
N LEU A 113 -35.40 -7.00 -0.49
CA LEU A 113 -34.48 -6.01 -1.04
C LEU A 113 -34.63 -4.66 -0.35
N ASP A 114 -35.83 -4.17 -0.06
CA ASP A 114 -36.05 -2.95 0.71
C ASP A 114 -35.56 -3.12 2.16
N GLY A 115 -35.76 -4.30 2.76
CA GLY A 115 -35.14 -4.64 4.05
C GLY A 115 -33.61 -4.64 3.98
N TYR A 116 -33.03 -5.16 2.89
CA TYR A 116 -31.58 -5.19 2.64
C TYR A 116 -31.03 -3.78 2.34
N ILE A 117 -31.76 -2.97 1.59
CA ILE A 117 -31.40 -1.61 1.19
C ILE A 117 -31.53 -0.67 2.40
N SER A 118 -32.57 -0.79 3.22
CA SER A 118 -32.71 -0.05 4.48
C SER A 118 -31.67 -0.48 5.52
N GLN A 119 -31.30 -1.76 5.62
CA GLN A 119 -30.17 -2.20 6.46
C GLN A 119 -28.82 -1.64 5.99
N ASN A 120 -28.65 -1.43 4.68
CA ASN A 120 -27.41 -0.88 4.10
C ASN A 120 -27.38 0.66 4.05
N GLN A 121 -28.50 1.35 4.30
CA GLN A 121 -28.53 2.82 4.35
C GLN A 121 -27.83 3.39 5.59
N ASP A 122 -27.76 2.61 6.68
CA ASP A 122 -27.03 2.98 7.92
C ASP A 122 -25.57 2.48 7.98
N GLN A 123 -25.06 1.81 6.93
CA GLN A 123 -23.66 1.36 6.86
C GLN A 123 -22.70 2.51 6.47
N ALA A 124 -22.59 3.52 7.32
CA ALA A 124 -21.52 4.52 7.19
C ALA A 124 -20.15 3.98 7.67
N VAL A 125 -20.15 2.89 8.44
CA VAL A 125 -18.97 2.35 9.16
C VAL A 125 -18.74 0.89 8.78
N LEU A 126 -17.52 0.56 8.37
CA LEU A 126 -17.09 -0.81 8.09
C LEU A 126 -16.94 -1.59 9.41
N SER A 127 -17.31 -2.87 9.42
CA SER A 127 -17.11 -3.73 10.59
C SER A 127 -15.62 -4.02 10.79
N LEU A 128 -15.01 -3.35 11.78
CA LEU A 128 -13.62 -3.59 12.22
C LEU A 128 -13.53 -4.62 13.35
N GLY A 129 -14.55 -5.49 13.47
CA GLY A 129 -14.67 -6.48 14.53
C GLY A 129 -13.46 -7.45 14.59
N PRO A 130 -13.25 -8.13 15.74
CA PRO A 130 -12.15 -9.07 15.88
C PRO A 130 -12.29 -10.16 14.81
N SER A 131 -11.25 -10.37 14.03
CA SER A 131 -11.23 -11.46 13.06
C SER A 131 -11.51 -12.79 13.78
N PRO A 132 -12.36 -13.68 13.22
CA PRO A 132 -12.54 -15.03 13.75
C PRO A 132 -11.20 -15.76 13.96
N ARG A 133 -10.19 -15.43 13.14
CA ARG A 133 -8.83 -15.99 13.27
C ARG A 133 -8.07 -15.45 14.48
N LEU A 134 -8.24 -14.18 14.83
CA LEU A 134 -7.69 -13.60 16.07
C LEU A 134 -8.31 -14.30 17.29
N MET A 135 -9.62 -14.58 17.24
CA MET A 135 -10.33 -15.30 18.30
C MET A 135 -9.84 -16.75 18.46
N HIS A 136 -9.59 -17.48 17.35
CA HIS A 136 -9.01 -18.82 17.41
C HIS A 136 -7.56 -18.83 17.89
N ALA A 137 -6.72 -17.88 17.44
CA ALA A 137 -5.34 -17.76 17.91
C ALA A 137 -5.25 -17.45 19.42
N LEU A 138 -6.19 -16.65 19.94
CA LEU A 138 -6.31 -16.36 21.37
C LEU A 138 -6.98 -17.51 22.15
N SER A 139 -7.91 -18.25 21.55
CA SER A 139 -8.63 -19.36 22.19
C SER A 139 -7.84 -20.67 22.26
N SER A 140 -6.85 -20.87 21.38
CA SER A 140 -5.88 -21.99 21.51
C SER A 140 -4.91 -21.83 22.69
N GLY A 141 -5.02 -20.75 23.46
CA GLY A 141 -4.35 -20.61 24.76
C GLY A 141 -5.07 -21.45 25.82
N GLN A 142 -4.55 -22.65 26.10
CA GLN A 142 -4.62 -23.19 27.45
C GLN A 142 -4.18 -22.08 28.41
N GLN A 143 -4.96 -21.82 29.47
CA GLN A 143 -4.55 -20.97 30.57
C GLN A 143 -3.26 -21.54 31.17
N SER A 144 -2.11 -21.08 30.68
CA SER A 144 -0.81 -21.27 31.30
C SER A 144 -0.38 -19.95 31.92
N PRO A 145 0.23 -19.99 33.12
CA PRO A 145 0.56 -18.79 33.87
C PRO A 145 1.64 -18.02 33.09
N ALA A 146 1.35 -16.76 32.75
CA ALA A 146 2.31 -15.74 32.29
C ALA A 146 3.62 -16.29 31.66
N SER A 147 3.53 -16.97 30.52
CA SER A 147 4.72 -17.43 29.79
C SER A 147 5.06 -16.40 28.71
N ASP A 148 6.14 -15.65 28.95
CA ASP A 148 7.02 -14.99 27.98
C ASP A 148 6.43 -14.77 26.57
N TYR A 149 5.60 -13.74 26.41
CA TYR A 149 5.47 -13.10 25.12
C TYR A 149 6.80 -12.38 24.87
N SER A 150 7.75 -13.05 24.21
CA SER A 150 8.89 -12.35 23.61
C SER A 150 8.35 -11.42 22.53
N THR A 151 8.02 -10.19 22.92
CA THR A 151 7.97 -9.07 21.99
C THR A 151 9.28 -9.09 21.21
N PRO A 152 9.29 -9.01 19.87
CA PRO A 152 10.52 -8.78 19.15
C PRO A 152 11.16 -7.55 19.76
N GLU A 153 12.30 -7.74 20.41
CA GLU A 153 13.08 -6.66 20.99
C GLU A 153 13.60 -5.88 19.80
N PHE A 154 12.83 -4.88 19.36
CA PHE A 154 13.25 -3.99 18.28
C PHE A 154 14.44 -3.21 18.83
N ILE A 155 15.65 -3.65 18.48
CA ILE A 155 16.86 -2.94 18.88
C ILE A 155 16.82 -1.60 18.16
N TYR A 156 16.62 -0.50 18.88
CA TYR A 156 16.72 0.82 18.27
C TYR A 156 18.20 1.02 17.87
N PHE A 157 18.53 0.70 16.62
CA PHE A 157 19.85 0.92 16.09
C PHE A 157 20.02 2.42 15.83
N ASP A 158 21.18 2.96 16.22
CA ASP A 158 21.59 4.28 15.80
C ASP A 158 21.93 4.25 14.29
N ILE A 159 20.91 4.56 13.49
CA ILE A 159 20.96 4.65 12.02
C ILE A 159 21.49 6.00 11.53
N SER A 160 21.95 6.88 12.43
CA SER A 160 22.53 8.18 12.04
C SER A 160 23.73 8.05 11.10
N ASN A 161 24.35 6.87 11.05
CA ASN A 161 25.53 6.57 10.24
C ASN A 161 25.28 5.64 9.04
N THR A 162 24.06 5.17 8.76
CA THR A 162 23.82 4.44 7.50
C THR A 162 23.84 5.43 6.34
N PRO A 163 24.72 5.25 5.34
CA PRO A 163 24.78 6.17 4.22
C PRO A 163 23.43 6.18 3.50
N PRO A 164 22.92 7.36 3.11
CA PRO A 164 21.69 7.45 2.34
C PRO A 164 21.83 6.65 1.03
N THR A 165 20.74 6.01 0.63
CA THR A 165 20.68 5.34 -0.67
C THR A 165 20.59 6.44 -1.74
N ILE A 166 21.69 6.68 -2.45
CA ILE A 166 21.82 7.72 -3.48
C ILE A 166 22.47 7.12 -4.71
N GLY A 167 22.02 7.52 -5.90
CA GLY A 167 22.73 7.28 -7.16
C GLY A 167 21.96 6.44 -8.17
N ALA A 168 22.41 6.50 -9.43
CA ALA A 168 21.71 5.94 -10.58
C ALA A 168 21.54 4.41 -10.52
N VAL A 169 22.40 3.68 -9.79
CA VAL A 169 22.30 2.22 -9.62
C VAL A 169 21.05 1.81 -8.83
N PHE A 170 20.58 2.68 -7.92
CA PHE A 170 19.35 2.44 -7.16
C PHE A 170 18.10 2.88 -7.92
N GLN A 171 18.22 3.83 -8.86
CA GLN A 171 17.09 4.31 -9.66
C GLN A 171 16.35 3.18 -10.38
N SER A 172 17.06 2.33 -11.13
CA SER A 172 16.42 1.25 -11.90
C SER A 172 15.78 0.19 -10.98
N ARG A 173 16.40 -0.10 -9.83
CA ARG A 173 15.86 -1.02 -8.82
C ARG A 173 14.58 -0.48 -8.20
N THR A 174 14.56 0.81 -7.87
CA THR A 174 13.40 1.50 -7.30
C THR A 174 12.26 1.60 -8.32
N GLU A 175 12.57 1.89 -9.59
CA GLU A 175 11.57 1.90 -10.67
C GLU A 175 10.95 0.51 -10.87
N TYR A 176 11.76 -0.55 -10.81
CA TYR A 176 11.27 -1.93 -10.82
C TYR A 176 10.35 -2.22 -9.63
N ALA A 177 10.77 -1.88 -8.40
CA ALA A 177 9.94 -2.06 -7.21
C ALA A 177 8.63 -1.28 -7.31
N ALA A 178 8.66 -0.05 -7.81
CA ALA A 178 7.47 0.78 -8.03
C ALA A 178 6.50 0.14 -9.02
N ASP A 179 6.99 -0.43 -10.12
CA ASP A 179 6.16 -1.16 -11.09
C ASP A 179 5.50 -2.39 -10.45
N ARG A 180 6.24 -3.15 -9.64
CA ARG A 180 5.71 -4.31 -8.90
C ARG A 180 4.70 -3.92 -7.82
N LEU A 181 4.90 -2.78 -7.15
CA LEU A 181 3.97 -2.27 -6.14
C LEU A 181 2.70 -1.72 -6.80
N ALA A 182 2.83 -1.03 -7.93
CA ALA A 182 1.71 -0.50 -8.71
C ALA A 182 0.81 -1.61 -9.29
N SER A 183 1.32 -2.83 -9.46
CA SER A 183 0.54 -3.98 -9.93
C SER A 183 -0.21 -4.73 -8.82
N GLN A 184 0.05 -4.46 -7.54
CA GLN A 184 -0.60 -5.17 -6.43
C GLN A 184 -2.13 -5.05 -6.41
N PRO A 185 -2.75 -3.90 -6.75
CA PRO A 185 -4.19 -3.83 -6.94
C PRO A 185 -4.68 -4.75 -8.06
N GLN A 186 -3.97 -4.81 -9.19
CA GLN A 186 -4.33 -5.71 -10.29
C GLN A 186 -4.23 -7.17 -9.87
N MET A 187 -3.18 -7.56 -9.14
CA MET A 187 -3.06 -8.91 -8.59
C MET A 187 -4.25 -9.24 -7.70
N LEU A 188 -4.57 -8.36 -6.75
CA LEU A 188 -5.72 -8.54 -5.86
C LEU A 188 -7.03 -8.71 -6.65
N ALA A 189 -7.29 -7.84 -7.63
CA ALA A 189 -8.49 -7.88 -8.46
C ALA A 189 -8.64 -9.17 -9.26
N MET A 190 -7.53 -9.69 -9.80
CA MET A 190 -7.54 -10.84 -10.71
C MET A 190 -7.51 -12.19 -9.97
N THR A 191 -6.89 -12.27 -8.80
CA THR A 191 -6.63 -13.53 -8.12
C THR A 191 -7.21 -13.60 -6.70
N GLY A 192 -7.77 -12.51 -6.19
CA GLY A 192 -8.27 -12.42 -4.80
C GLY A 192 -7.16 -12.37 -3.75
N HIS A 193 -5.90 -12.21 -4.14
CA HIS A 193 -4.75 -12.13 -3.24
C HIS A 193 -3.59 -11.37 -3.88
N ASN A 194 -2.59 -11.02 -3.10
CA ASN A 194 -1.38 -10.36 -3.59
C ASN A 194 -0.17 -10.74 -2.71
N CYS A 195 0.94 -9.99 -2.76
CA CYS A 195 2.14 -10.39 -2.04
C CYS A 195 2.07 -10.24 -0.50
N PHE A 196 1.05 -9.55 0.01
CA PHE A 196 0.84 -9.30 1.45
C PHE A 196 -0.57 -9.61 1.98
N ILE A 197 -1.52 -9.94 1.09
CA ILE A 197 -2.87 -10.42 1.43
C ILE A 197 -2.96 -11.88 0.99
N HIS A 198 -3.15 -12.80 1.93
CA HIS A 198 -3.30 -14.22 1.62
C HIS A 198 -4.67 -14.55 1.03
N HIS A 199 -4.74 -15.54 0.14
CA HIS A 199 -5.97 -15.93 -0.60
C HIS A 199 -7.15 -16.32 0.28
N THR A 200 -6.90 -16.72 1.52
CA THR A 200 -7.95 -17.07 2.49
C THR A 200 -8.47 -15.89 3.32
N GLN A 201 -7.96 -14.67 3.15
CA GLN A 201 -8.32 -13.52 4.00
C GLN A 201 -9.49 -12.68 3.45
N VAL A 202 -9.56 -12.47 2.14
CA VAL A 202 -10.50 -11.51 1.54
C VAL A 202 -11.96 -11.87 1.85
N SER A 203 -12.35 -13.14 1.74
CA SER A 203 -13.72 -13.58 2.02
C SER A 203 -14.15 -13.35 3.48
N SER A 204 -13.21 -13.21 4.41
CA SER A 204 -13.46 -13.07 5.85
C SER A 204 -13.47 -11.63 6.36
N SER A 205 -13.24 -10.64 5.49
CA SER A 205 -13.13 -9.23 5.90
C SER A 205 -13.82 -8.30 4.90
N GLU A 206 -14.85 -7.58 5.35
CA GLU A 206 -15.52 -6.53 4.57
C GLU A 206 -14.54 -5.47 4.07
N VAL A 207 -13.57 -5.10 4.91
CA VAL A 207 -12.51 -4.13 4.57
C VAL A 207 -11.69 -4.60 3.36
N LEU A 208 -11.32 -5.89 3.32
CA LEU A 208 -10.57 -6.46 2.19
C LEU A 208 -11.45 -6.68 0.96
N GLN A 209 -12.74 -6.98 1.13
CA GLN A 209 -13.69 -7.05 0.01
C GLN A 209 -13.85 -5.69 -0.67
N GLU A 210 -13.90 -4.60 0.10
CA GLU A 210 -13.92 -3.24 -0.45
C GLU A 210 -12.62 -2.89 -1.17
N ALA A 211 -11.46 -3.31 -0.64
CA ALA A 211 -10.17 -3.14 -1.31
C ALA A 211 -10.09 -3.94 -2.62
N LEU A 212 -10.63 -5.16 -2.66
CA LEU A 212 -10.78 -5.97 -3.87
C LEU A 212 -11.66 -5.25 -4.91
N ALA A 213 -12.83 -4.75 -4.50
CA ALA A 213 -13.75 -4.03 -5.37
C ALA A 213 -13.13 -2.75 -5.96
N ALA A 214 -12.45 -1.97 -5.12
CA ALA A 214 -11.72 -0.78 -5.56
C ALA A 214 -10.60 -1.11 -6.55
N SER A 215 -9.91 -2.22 -6.32
CA SER A 215 -8.85 -2.70 -7.20
C SER A 215 -9.40 -3.12 -8.57
N ALA A 216 -10.53 -3.82 -8.60
CA ALA A 216 -11.21 -4.18 -9.84
C ALA A 216 -11.68 -2.93 -10.62
N LEU A 217 -12.28 -1.95 -9.93
CA LEU A 217 -12.64 -0.66 -10.53
C LEU A 217 -11.42 0.08 -11.08
N HIS A 218 -10.30 0.05 -10.36
CA HIS A 218 -9.03 0.63 -10.80
C HIS A 218 -8.52 -0.02 -12.09
N CYS A 219 -8.58 -1.36 -12.19
CA CYS A 219 -8.18 -2.08 -13.41
C CYS A 219 -9.07 -1.78 -14.62
N MET A 220 -10.35 -1.44 -14.40
CA MET A 220 -11.30 -1.07 -15.46
C MET A 220 -11.21 0.42 -15.85
N ARG A 221 -10.26 1.17 -15.29
CA ARG A 221 -10.05 2.59 -15.58
C ARG A 221 -9.66 2.79 -17.06
N ASN A 222 -10.33 3.73 -17.70
CA ASN A 222 -10.01 4.26 -19.03
C ASN A 222 -10.23 5.78 -19.05
N THR A 223 -9.97 6.43 -20.19
CA THR A 223 -10.10 7.88 -20.32
C THR A 223 -11.51 8.40 -20.05
N ALA A 224 -12.55 7.62 -20.32
CA ALA A 224 -13.95 8.02 -20.14
C ALA A 224 -14.42 7.93 -18.68
N ASN A 225 -14.00 6.90 -17.92
CA ASN A 225 -14.47 6.67 -16.55
C ASN A 225 -13.45 7.09 -15.46
N ALA A 226 -12.28 7.61 -15.84
CA ALA A 226 -11.20 7.85 -14.89
C ALA A 226 -11.59 8.71 -13.69
N ALA A 227 -12.40 9.76 -13.88
CA ALA A 227 -12.83 10.63 -12.77
C ALA A 227 -13.76 9.91 -11.80
N LEU A 228 -14.68 9.09 -12.31
CA LEU A 228 -15.60 8.28 -11.49
C LEU A 228 -14.83 7.24 -10.67
N VAL A 229 -13.92 6.50 -11.32
CA VAL A 229 -13.08 5.51 -10.63
C VAL A 229 -12.27 6.15 -9.51
N ARG A 230 -11.67 7.33 -9.74
CA ARG A 230 -10.95 8.08 -8.70
C ARG A 230 -11.85 8.51 -7.55
N GLY A 231 -13.02 9.07 -7.86
CA GLY A 231 -14.00 9.45 -6.83
C GLY A 231 -14.40 8.28 -5.94
N GLU A 232 -14.56 7.11 -6.54
CA GLU A 232 -15.02 5.90 -5.86
C GLU A 232 -13.92 5.23 -5.02
N VAL A 233 -12.65 5.29 -5.45
CA VAL A 233 -11.49 4.94 -4.61
C VAL A 233 -11.34 5.91 -3.44
N ALA A 234 -11.41 7.22 -3.69
CA ALA A 234 -11.28 8.24 -2.65
C ALA A 234 -12.37 8.12 -1.58
N LYS A 235 -13.62 7.86 -2.00
CA LYS A 235 -14.76 7.63 -1.10
C LYS A 235 -14.52 6.44 -0.16
N ARG A 236 -13.95 5.34 -0.67
CA ARG A 236 -13.61 4.16 0.15
C ARG A 236 -12.51 4.46 1.16
N VAL A 237 -11.48 5.19 0.77
CA VAL A 237 -10.43 5.62 1.70
C VAL A 237 -11.00 6.47 2.83
N VAL A 238 -11.85 7.46 2.50
CA VAL A 238 -12.50 8.32 3.50
C VAL A 238 -13.37 7.51 4.46
N ARG A 239 -14.17 6.56 3.93
CA ARG A 239 -15.00 5.65 4.74
C ARG A 239 -14.17 4.77 5.66
N LEU A 240 -13.07 4.19 5.16
CA LEU A 240 -12.18 3.37 5.98
C LEU A 240 -11.57 4.20 7.11
N ILE A 241 -11.03 5.39 6.81
CA ILE A 241 -10.47 6.30 7.82
C ILE A 241 -11.53 6.71 8.85
N GLY A 242 -12.76 7.01 8.40
CA GLY A 242 -13.89 7.29 9.28
C GLY A 242 -14.22 6.12 10.21
N SER A 243 -14.18 4.89 9.68
CA SER A 243 -14.44 3.67 10.44
C SER A 243 -13.38 3.41 11.51
N ILE A 244 -12.09 3.65 11.18
CA ILE A 244 -10.99 3.58 12.15
C ILE A 244 -11.23 4.56 13.30
N ARG A 245 -11.54 5.83 12.97
CA ARG A 245 -11.80 6.87 13.98
C ARG A 245 -12.96 6.49 14.88
N HIS A 246 -14.08 6.07 14.30
CA HIS A 246 -15.24 5.63 15.05
C HIS A 246 -14.91 4.47 16.00
N ALA A 247 -14.19 3.46 15.51
CA ALA A 247 -13.81 2.29 16.30
C ALA A 247 -12.88 2.64 17.47
N ILE A 248 -11.95 3.59 17.28
CA ILE A 248 -11.06 4.07 18.34
C ILE A 248 -11.86 4.82 19.42
N THR A 249 -12.75 5.73 19.02
CA THR A 249 -13.60 6.48 19.96
C THR A 249 -14.54 5.55 20.74
N SER A 250 -15.17 4.58 20.07
CA SER A 250 -16.03 3.62 20.76
C SER A 250 -15.23 2.72 21.71
N ALA A 251 -14.01 2.33 21.34
CA ALA A 251 -13.16 1.49 22.20
C ALA A 251 -12.69 2.24 23.47
N SER A 252 -12.46 3.55 23.40
CA SER A 252 -12.15 4.36 24.59
C SER A 252 -13.35 4.47 25.54
N ASP A 253 -14.55 4.61 25.00
CA ASP A 253 -15.79 4.69 25.79
C ASP A 253 -16.10 3.33 26.45
N ASP A 254 -15.92 2.24 25.70
CA ASP A 254 -16.08 0.87 26.22
C ASP A 254 -15.03 0.54 27.28
N ALA A 255 -13.77 0.92 27.11
CA ALA A 255 -12.71 0.67 28.10
C ALA A 255 -12.97 1.40 29.43
N ALA A 256 -13.54 2.61 29.37
CA ALA A 256 -13.99 3.35 30.55
C ALA A 256 -15.19 2.68 31.25
N ALA A 257 -16.10 2.05 30.49
CA ALA A 257 -17.29 1.39 31.01
C ALA A 257 -17.06 -0.06 31.50
N SER A 258 -16.13 -0.80 30.89
CA SER A 258 -15.91 -2.25 31.08
C SER A 258 -14.78 -2.63 32.04
N GLY A 259 -14.20 -1.65 32.76
CA GLY A 259 -13.13 -1.93 33.71
C GLY A 259 -11.82 -2.40 33.05
N GLY A 260 -11.56 -2.00 31.80
CA GLY A 260 -10.28 -2.22 31.13
C GLY A 260 -10.15 -3.46 30.23
N VAL A 261 -11.21 -4.27 30.05
CA VAL A 261 -11.20 -5.38 29.07
C VAL A 261 -11.67 -4.86 27.70
N GLY A 262 -10.82 -4.07 27.05
CA GLY A 262 -11.10 -3.54 25.71
C GLY A 262 -11.14 -4.66 24.65
N ARG A 263 -12.18 -4.68 23.81
CA ARG A 263 -12.24 -5.55 22.63
C ARG A 263 -11.14 -5.13 21.65
N GLY A 264 -10.13 -5.98 21.46
CA GLY A 264 -9.01 -5.69 20.57
C GLY A 264 -9.47 -5.54 19.11
N LEU A 265 -9.23 -4.38 18.51
CA LEU A 265 -9.46 -4.15 17.08
C LEU A 265 -8.44 -4.91 16.25
N ASP A 266 -8.93 -5.59 15.20
CA ASP A 266 -8.04 -6.19 14.20
C ASP A 266 -7.64 -5.13 13.17
N LEU A 267 -6.44 -4.58 13.36
CA LEU A 267 -5.89 -3.52 12.51
C LEU A 267 -5.22 -4.08 11.24
N LEU A 268 -5.03 -5.40 11.12
CA LEU A 268 -4.33 -5.98 9.98
C LEU A 268 -5.10 -5.78 8.66
N PRO A 269 -6.40 -6.13 8.55
CA PRO A 269 -7.17 -5.89 7.32
C PRO A 269 -7.23 -4.40 6.93
N VAL A 270 -7.22 -3.52 7.93
CA VAL A 270 -7.22 -2.07 7.76
C VAL A 270 -5.93 -1.60 7.11
N LEU A 271 -4.77 -2.01 7.65
CA LEU A 271 -3.48 -1.65 7.08
C LEU A 271 -3.33 -2.27 5.67
N GLN A 272 -3.72 -3.53 5.48
CA GLN A 272 -3.71 -4.19 4.18
C GLN A 272 -4.49 -3.40 3.12
N ALA A 273 -5.73 -2.99 3.42
CA ALA A 273 -6.53 -2.19 2.51
C ALA A 273 -5.91 -0.81 2.23
N LEU A 274 -5.38 -0.12 3.25
CA LEU A 274 -4.70 1.16 3.07
C LEU A 274 -3.46 1.04 2.19
N VAL A 275 -2.64 -0.01 2.35
CA VAL A 275 -1.47 -0.25 1.49
C VAL A 275 -1.90 -0.45 0.03
N VAL A 276 -2.99 -1.18 -0.23
CA VAL A 276 -3.57 -1.31 -1.59
C VAL A 276 -3.99 0.05 -2.15
N TYR A 277 -4.66 0.89 -1.35
CA TYR A 277 -5.03 2.24 -1.78
C TYR A 277 -3.81 3.13 -2.01
N GLN A 278 -2.75 3.01 -1.21
CA GLN A 278 -1.50 3.74 -1.44
C GLN A 278 -0.80 3.30 -2.74
N CYS A 279 -0.79 2.00 -3.07
CA CYS A 279 -0.30 1.53 -4.37
C CYS A 279 -1.04 2.20 -5.55
N ILE A 280 -2.37 2.36 -5.44
CA ILE A 280 -3.17 3.06 -6.47
C ILE A 280 -2.79 4.54 -6.56
N ARG A 281 -2.67 5.22 -5.41
CA ARG A 281 -2.58 6.68 -5.36
C ARG A 281 -1.15 7.21 -5.56
N TYR A 282 -0.13 6.56 -5.00
CA TYR A 282 1.27 6.97 -5.19
C TYR A 282 1.72 6.88 -6.65
N PHE A 283 1.24 5.85 -7.37
CA PHE A 283 1.60 5.60 -8.77
C PHE A 283 0.56 6.08 -9.78
N ALA A 284 -0.33 6.99 -9.38
CA ALA A 284 -1.30 7.64 -10.27
C ALA A 284 -0.59 8.54 -11.31
N ARG A 285 -0.43 8.03 -12.53
CA ARG A 285 0.35 8.67 -13.62
C ARG A 285 -0.17 10.06 -14.02
N ASP A 286 -1.50 10.22 -14.05
CA ASP A 286 -2.15 11.41 -14.64
C ASP A 286 -2.78 12.33 -13.59
N ASP A 287 -2.59 12.05 -12.29
CA ASP A 287 -3.28 12.78 -11.23
C ASP A 287 -2.33 13.11 -10.07
N VAL A 288 -1.97 14.39 -9.98
CA VAL A 288 -1.15 14.94 -8.88
C VAL A 288 -1.96 15.01 -7.58
N SER A 289 -3.28 15.20 -7.65
CA SER A 289 -4.14 15.31 -6.47
C SER A 289 -4.23 14.00 -5.71
N GLU A 290 -4.26 12.86 -6.41
CA GLU A 290 -4.23 11.54 -5.74
C GLU A 290 -2.92 11.31 -4.99
N ARG A 291 -1.77 11.70 -5.58
CA ARG A 291 -0.48 11.65 -4.89
C ARG A 291 -0.44 12.56 -3.67
N MET A 292 -0.93 13.80 -3.78
CA MET A 292 -1.01 14.71 -2.62
C MET A 292 -1.89 14.16 -1.50
N ARG A 293 -2.99 13.47 -1.84
CA ARG A 293 -3.86 12.79 -0.85
C ARG A 293 -3.16 11.61 -0.21
N ALA A 294 -2.44 10.80 -0.99
CA ALA A 294 -1.63 9.69 -0.47
C ALA A 294 -0.58 10.18 0.52
N GLU A 295 0.14 11.25 0.19
CA GLU A 295 1.13 11.89 1.07
C GLU A 295 0.50 12.41 2.37
N ARG A 296 -0.69 13.01 2.28
CA ARG A 296 -1.42 13.50 3.45
C ARG A 296 -1.85 12.35 4.37
N ASP A 297 -2.34 11.27 3.77
CA ASP A 297 -2.88 10.12 4.51
C ASP A 297 -1.76 9.17 5.00
N GLU A 298 -0.50 9.39 4.60
CA GLU A 298 0.65 8.59 5.06
C GLU A 298 0.80 8.60 6.59
N ALA A 299 0.45 9.71 7.26
CA ALA A 299 0.45 9.77 8.73
C ALA A 299 -0.46 8.71 9.38
N ILE A 300 -1.54 8.31 8.70
CA ILE A 300 -2.46 7.26 9.17
C ILE A 300 -1.80 5.90 9.03
N VAL A 301 -1.11 5.65 7.91
CA VAL A 301 -0.32 4.42 7.69
C VAL A 301 0.74 4.30 8.78
N GLN A 302 1.50 5.36 9.04
CA GLN A 302 2.52 5.38 10.10
C GLN A 302 1.94 5.12 11.49
N SER A 303 0.75 5.66 11.79
CA SER A 303 0.07 5.39 13.06
C SER A 303 -0.35 3.92 13.20
N LEU A 304 -0.84 3.30 12.12
CA LEU A 304 -1.20 1.88 12.10
C LEU A 304 0.03 0.97 12.20
N LEU A 305 1.12 1.34 11.52
CA LEU A 305 2.41 0.66 11.65
C LEU A 305 2.89 0.71 13.09
N ALA A 306 2.90 1.89 13.73
CA ALA A 306 3.28 2.03 15.13
C ALA A 306 2.44 1.15 16.09
N ALA A 307 1.15 0.96 15.80
CA ALA A 307 0.28 0.08 16.58
C ALA A 307 0.49 -1.43 16.32
N LEU A 308 0.95 -1.80 15.12
CA LEU A 308 1.16 -3.20 14.72
C LEU A 308 2.58 -3.69 14.96
N TYR A 309 3.59 -2.82 14.96
CA TYR A 309 5.00 -3.16 15.23
C TYR A 309 5.18 -3.97 16.53
N PRO A 310 4.63 -3.56 17.69
CA PRO A 310 4.75 -4.32 18.93
C PRO A 310 4.04 -5.69 18.91
N ARG A 311 3.15 -5.92 17.94
CA ARG A 311 2.37 -7.16 17.77
C ARG A 311 3.05 -8.16 16.84
N LEU A 312 4.15 -7.77 16.19
CA LEU A 312 4.96 -8.68 15.40
C LEU A 312 5.48 -9.82 16.27
N ARG A 313 5.60 -11.01 15.67
CA ARG A 313 6.21 -12.17 16.29
C ARG A 313 7.38 -12.62 15.44
N SER A 314 8.48 -12.97 16.08
CA SER A 314 9.56 -13.72 15.44
C SER A 314 9.06 -15.09 14.98
N PHE A 315 9.86 -15.79 14.18
CA PHE A 315 9.53 -17.15 13.78
C PHE A 315 9.37 -18.03 15.03
N SER A 316 8.21 -18.68 15.15
CA SER A 316 7.88 -19.49 16.31
C SER A 316 8.73 -20.76 16.34
N LYS A 317 9.25 -21.10 17.52
CA LYS A 317 9.91 -22.41 17.74
C LYS A 317 8.89 -23.55 17.84
N SER A 318 7.64 -23.24 18.22
CA SER A 318 6.53 -24.19 18.27
C SER A 318 5.68 -24.09 17.00
N ILE A 319 5.07 -25.21 16.62
CA ILE A 319 4.16 -25.24 15.47
C ILE A 319 2.94 -24.37 15.78
N ASP A 320 2.86 -23.22 15.14
CA ASP A 320 1.62 -22.46 15.03
C ASP A 320 0.63 -23.23 14.16
N SER A 321 -0.67 -23.10 14.44
CA SER A 321 -1.69 -23.57 13.49
C SER A 321 -1.55 -22.83 12.16
N TRP A 322 -2.00 -23.44 11.06
CA TRP A 322 -1.92 -22.79 9.75
C TRP A 322 -2.61 -21.41 9.74
N ASP A 323 -3.80 -21.29 10.35
CA ASP A 323 -4.49 -20.00 10.47
C ASP A 323 -3.69 -18.95 11.26
N ALA A 324 -3.04 -19.35 12.36
CA ALA A 324 -2.21 -18.44 13.16
C ALA A 324 -0.97 -18.00 12.37
N TRP A 325 -0.30 -18.93 11.69
CA TRP A 325 0.83 -18.61 10.82
C TRP A 325 0.42 -17.63 9.72
N ILE A 326 -0.70 -17.87 9.03
CA ILE A 326 -1.21 -16.97 7.98
C ILE A 326 -1.43 -15.57 8.51
N TYR A 327 -2.01 -15.43 9.70
CA TYR A 327 -2.27 -14.12 10.31
C TYR A 327 -0.96 -13.36 10.59
N TYR A 328 0.01 -13.98 11.27
CA TYR A 328 1.27 -13.32 11.61
C TYR A 328 2.18 -13.10 10.40
N GLU A 329 2.16 -14.02 9.44
CA GLU A 329 2.90 -13.88 8.19
C GLU A 329 2.33 -12.75 7.33
N SER A 330 1.01 -12.66 7.22
CA SER A 330 0.35 -11.53 6.53
C SER A 330 0.67 -10.20 7.21
N MET A 331 0.75 -10.17 8.55
CA MET A 331 1.16 -8.97 9.29
C MET A 331 2.59 -8.54 8.95
N ARG A 332 3.55 -9.47 9.01
CA ARG A 332 4.95 -9.25 8.63
C ARG A 332 5.07 -8.71 7.20
N ARG A 333 4.42 -9.36 6.24
CA ARG A 333 4.42 -8.96 4.82
C ARG A 333 3.78 -7.61 4.58
N THR A 334 2.68 -7.30 5.28
CA THR A 334 1.97 -6.03 5.13
C THR A 334 2.81 -4.87 5.66
N ILE A 335 3.41 -5.01 6.83
CA ILE A 335 4.32 -4.00 7.41
C ILE A 335 5.52 -3.79 6.47
N LEU A 336 6.18 -4.87 6.06
CA LEU A 336 7.31 -4.79 5.13
C LEU A 336 6.94 -4.13 3.81
N THR A 337 5.78 -4.47 3.23
CA THR A 337 5.32 -3.86 1.99
C THR A 337 5.01 -2.38 2.16
N ALA A 338 4.44 -1.96 3.29
CA ALA A 338 4.18 -0.54 3.59
C ALA A 338 5.48 0.27 3.67
N GLU A 339 6.49 -0.26 4.36
CA GLU A 339 7.82 0.37 4.46
C GLU A 339 8.50 0.48 3.08
N ILE A 340 8.50 -0.62 2.31
CA ILE A 340 9.06 -0.63 0.94
C ILE A 340 8.32 0.36 0.03
N LEU A 341 6.99 0.44 0.14
CA LEU A 341 6.16 1.36 -0.65
C LEU A 341 6.51 2.83 -0.35
N SER A 342 6.62 3.18 0.94
CA SER A 342 6.97 4.53 1.37
C SER A 342 8.38 4.92 0.89
N GLY A 343 9.39 4.08 1.16
CA GLY A 343 10.77 4.31 0.73
C GLY A 343 10.90 4.40 -0.79
N THR A 344 10.23 3.51 -1.53
CA THR A 344 10.18 3.55 -3.01
C THR A 344 9.61 4.86 -3.51
N TYR A 345 8.48 5.32 -2.95
CA TYR A 345 7.86 6.58 -3.36
C TYR A 345 8.76 7.79 -3.04
N LEU A 346 9.31 7.85 -1.83
CA LEU A 346 10.20 8.92 -1.39
C LEU A 346 11.44 9.00 -2.28
N PHE A 347 12.10 7.87 -2.55
CA PHE A 347 13.25 7.82 -3.45
C PHE A 347 12.91 8.38 -4.83
N LEU A 348 11.80 7.95 -5.45
CA LEU A 348 11.40 8.46 -6.77
C LEU A 348 11.05 9.95 -6.76
N LYS A 349 10.55 10.47 -5.63
CA LYS A 349 10.19 11.88 -5.46
C LYS A 349 11.41 12.78 -5.30
N GLN A 350 12.40 12.38 -4.50
CA GLN A 350 13.51 13.24 -4.08
C GLN A 350 14.91 12.81 -4.55
N GLY A 351 15.04 11.62 -5.14
CA GLY A 351 16.28 11.06 -5.68
C GLY A 351 17.17 10.34 -4.66
N TRP A 352 16.71 10.22 -3.42
CA TRP A 352 17.39 9.53 -2.33
C TRP A 352 16.39 9.04 -1.28
N ASP A 353 16.79 8.02 -0.52
CA ASP A 353 16.02 7.51 0.61
C ASP A 353 16.95 7.09 1.74
N GLN A 354 16.46 7.16 2.98
CA GLN A 354 17.17 6.69 4.15
C GLN A 354 16.33 5.60 4.80
N VAL A 355 16.76 4.35 4.62
CA VAL A 355 16.09 3.19 5.20
C VAL A 355 16.14 3.30 6.72
N GLU A 356 14.98 3.29 7.36
CA GLU A 356 14.91 3.27 8.81
C GLU A 356 15.44 1.93 9.35
N GLY A 357 16.23 1.97 10.42
CA GLY A 357 16.89 0.80 11.02
C GLY A 357 15.90 -0.26 11.48
N ARG A 358 14.65 0.13 11.79
CA ARG A 358 13.56 -0.81 12.11
C ARG A 358 13.19 -1.71 10.93
N THR A 359 13.35 -1.25 9.69
CA THR A 359 13.06 -2.04 8.48
C THR A 359 14.04 -3.19 8.31
N LEU A 360 15.30 -3.02 8.74
CA LEU A 360 16.32 -4.07 8.69
C LEU A 360 15.99 -5.27 9.61
N GLN A 361 15.18 -5.06 10.64
CA GLN A 361 14.78 -6.11 11.58
C GLN A 361 13.52 -6.85 11.15
N LEU A 362 12.86 -6.40 10.08
CA LEU A 362 11.67 -7.07 9.58
C LEU A 362 12.04 -8.45 9.02
N GLN A 363 11.16 -9.39 9.29
CA GLN A 363 11.28 -10.78 8.90
C GLN A 363 10.04 -11.19 8.11
N PHE A 364 10.17 -12.17 7.22
CA PHE A 364 9.03 -12.88 6.62
C PHE A 364 9.48 -14.22 6.05
N THR A 365 8.54 -15.09 5.68
CA THR A 365 8.84 -16.35 5.01
C THR A 365 8.76 -16.14 3.50
N ALA A 366 9.88 -16.08 2.78
CA ALA A 366 9.92 -15.78 1.34
C ALA A 366 9.49 -16.96 0.44
N GLN A 367 9.28 -18.13 1.04
CA GLN A 367 9.01 -19.38 0.36
C GLN A 367 7.63 -19.41 -0.31
N VAL A 368 7.59 -19.49 -1.63
CA VAL A 368 6.34 -19.46 -2.42
C VAL A 368 5.41 -20.62 -2.07
N ALA A 369 5.96 -21.81 -1.82
CA ALA A 369 5.20 -23.01 -1.51
C ALA A 369 4.36 -22.87 -0.21
N LEU A 370 4.89 -22.18 0.80
CA LEU A 370 4.18 -21.96 2.06
C LEU A 370 3.10 -20.89 1.91
N TRP A 371 3.41 -19.79 1.20
CA TRP A 371 2.48 -18.70 0.98
C TRP A 371 1.29 -19.07 0.08
N THR A 372 1.48 -20.02 -0.84
CA THR A 372 0.46 -20.42 -1.81
C THR A 372 -0.30 -21.70 -1.45
N ALA A 373 0.07 -22.35 -0.33
CA ALA A 373 -0.59 -23.55 0.15
C ALA A 373 -2.11 -23.34 0.29
N LYS A 374 -2.90 -24.33 -0.11
CA LYS A 374 -4.37 -24.26 -0.14
C LYS A 374 -5.02 -24.89 1.09
N SER A 375 -4.25 -25.61 1.89
CA SER A 375 -4.71 -26.27 3.10
C SER A 375 -3.62 -26.39 4.16
N ALA A 376 -4.02 -26.58 5.41
CA ALA A 376 -3.09 -26.83 6.52
C ALA A 376 -2.21 -28.07 6.30
N VAL A 377 -2.76 -29.12 5.67
CA VAL A 377 -2.05 -30.37 5.36
C VAL A 377 -0.95 -30.13 4.31
N GLU A 378 -1.29 -29.42 3.24
CA GLU A 378 -0.32 -29.05 2.20
C GLU A 378 0.78 -28.15 2.77
N TRP A 379 0.41 -27.15 3.56
CA TRP A 379 1.34 -26.24 4.20
C TRP A 379 2.34 -26.98 5.10
N GLU A 380 1.88 -27.92 5.93
CA GLU A 380 2.76 -28.73 6.78
C GLU A 380 3.69 -29.64 5.95
N ALA A 381 3.18 -30.22 4.87
CA ALA A 381 3.98 -31.02 3.96
C ALA A 381 5.08 -30.19 3.25
N MET A 382 4.78 -28.95 2.83
CA MET A 382 5.76 -28.07 2.20
C MET A 382 6.77 -27.54 3.21
N ARG A 383 6.36 -27.28 4.45
CA ARG A 383 7.27 -26.81 5.51
C ARG A 383 8.32 -27.84 5.88
N THR A 384 7.95 -29.12 5.85
CA THR A 384 8.86 -30.23 6.19
C THR A 384 9.83 -30.59 5.05
N ARG A 385 9.45 -30.35 3.79
CA ARG A 385 10.20 -30.81 2.61
C ARG A 385 10.89 -29.71 1.81
N GLY A 386 10.41 -28.47 1.89
CA GLY A 386 10.92 -27.36 1.08
C GLY A 386 12.12 -26.63 1.69
N PRO A 387 12.75 -25.71 0.94
CA PRO A 387 13.85 -24.89 1.43
C PRO A 387 13.43 -23.99 2.60
N LYS A 388 14.23 -23.88 3.66
CA LYS A 388 13.89 -23.00 4.78
C LYS A 388 14.25 -21.55 4.44
N LEU A 389 13.26 -20.79 3.96
CA LEU A 389 13.43 -19.38 3.57
C LEU A 389 12.68 -18.44 4.52
N GLU A 390 12.97 -18.59 5.81
CA GLU A 390 12.63 -17.62 6.86
C GLU A 390 13.73 -16.56 6.88
N VAL A 391 13.44 -15.38 6.32
CA VAL A 391 14.47 -14.38 6.01
C VAL A 391 14.32 -13.13 6.88
N THR A 392 15.44 -12.50 7.20
CA THR A 392 15.50 -11.19 7.87
C THR A 392 16.11 -10.17 6.90
N MET A 393 15.59 -8.94 6.86
CA MET A 393 16.10 -7.91 5.93
C MET A 393 17.59 -7.64 6.13
N GLN A 394 18.07 -7.64 7.38
CA GLN A 394 19.48 -7.45 7.71
C GLN A 394 20.40 -8.55 7.15
N SER A 395 19.95 -9.81 7.16
CA SER A 395 20.72 -10.98 6.70
C SER A 395 20.27 -11.50 5.33
N TRP A 396 19.50 -10.69 4.57
CA TRP A 396 18.85 -11.12 3.33
C TRP A 396 19.78 -11.86 2.36
N ILE A 397 20.98 -11.35 2.14
CA ILE A 397 21.95 -11.93 1.20
C ILE A 397 22.37 -13.34 1.65
N GLU A 398 22.60 -13.54 2.95
CA GLU A 398 22.97 -14.86 3.49
C GLU A 398 21.77 -15.80 3.52
N ASP A 399 20.61 -15.31 3.96
CA ASP A 399 19.38 -16.10 4.08
C ASP A 399 18.86 -16.60 2.72
N THR A 400 19.20 -15.92 1.62
CA THR A 400 18.77 -16.26 0.26
C THR A 400 19.88 -16.78 -0.65
N ARG A 401 21.09 -17.03 -0.12
CA ARG A 401 22.26 -17.43 -0.91
C ARG A 401 22.04 -18.69 -1.74
N GLU A 402 21.30 -19.65 -1.20
CA GLU A 402 21.02 -20.95 -1.82
C GLU A 402 19.62 -21.01 -2.46
N ALA A 403 18.87 -19.91 -2.44
CA ALA A 403 17.51 -19.87 -2.99
C ALA A 403 17.54 -19.86 -4.53
N LEU A 404 16.65 -20.66 -5.13
CA LEU A 404 16.37 -20.62 -6.56
C LEU A 404 15.24 -19.63 -6.88
N PRO A 405 15.15 -19.12 -8.11
CA PRO A 405 14.04 -18.25 -8.54
C PRO A 405 12.66 -18.84 -8.26
N GLU A 406 12.49 -20.14 -8.46
CA GLU A 406 11.25 -20.87 -8.19
C GLU A 406 10.90 -21.01 -6.70
N ASP A 407 11.83 -20.78 -5.79
CA ASP A 407 11.58 -20.88 -4.35
C ASP A 407 10.98 -19.61 -3.77
N LEU A 408 11.27 -18.44 -4.39
CA LEU A 408 10.82 -17.13 -3.92
C LEU A 408 9.45 -16.75 -4.49
N ASP A 409 8.62 -16.14 -3.65
CA ASP A 409 7.39 -15.52 -4.11
C ASP A 409 7.60 -14.11 -4.69
N ASP A 410 6.50 -13.46 -5.08
CA ASP A 410 6.54 -12.13 -5.69
C ASP A 410 7.18 -11.06 -4.78
N LEU A 411 6.98 -11.12 -3.45
CA LEU A 411 7.63 -10.17 -2.51
C LEU A 411 9.13 -10.45 -2.42
N GLY A 412 9.50 -11.73 -2.35
CA GLY A 412 10.89 -12.17 -2.35
C GLY A 412 11.65 -11.68 -3.59
N HIS A 413 11.03 -11.73 -4.77
CA HIS A 413 11.60 -11.20 -6.01
C HIS A 413 11.81 -9.68 -5.99
N VAL A 414 10.87 -8.91 -5.43
CA VAL A 414 11.02 -7.46 -5.27
C VAL A 414 12.22 -7.15 -4.38
N ILE A 415 12.32 -7.81 -3.23
CA ILE A 415 13.38 -7.58 -2.26
C ILE A 415 14.73 -8.05 -2.82
N TRP A 416 14.75 -9.17 -3.54
CA TRP A 416 15.96 -9.67 -4.21
C TRP A 416 16.51 -8.63 -5.19
N ALA A 417 15.64 -8.04 -6.02
CA ALA A 417 16.00 -6.99 -6.98
C ALA A 417 16.53 -5.72 -6.30
N LEU A 418 15.93 -5.31 -5.18
CA LEU A 418 16.37 -4.14 -4.41
C LEU A 418 17.78 -4.35 -3.84
N HIS A 419 18.08 -5.53 -3.31
CA HIS A 419 19.38 -5.85 -2.70
C HIS A 419 20.48 -6.08 -3.75
N HIS A 420 20.22 -6.94 -4.75
CA HIS A 420 21.24 -7.39 -5.69
C HIS A 420 21.30 -6.56 -6.97
N GLY A 421 20.17 -6.03 -7.43
CA GLY A 421 20.03 -5.31 -8.69
C GLY A 421 19.53 -6.17 -9.84
N LEU A 422 19.05 -5.50 -10.89
CA LEU A 422 18.32 -6.15 -12.00
C LEU A 422 19.21 -7.00 -12.92
N GLU A 423 20.47 -6.61 -13.12
CA GLU A 423 21.41 -7.38 -13.94
C GLU A 423 21.71 -8.75 -13.33
N LEU A 424 21.96 -8.79 -12.02
CA LEU A 424 22.14 -10.05 -11.30
C LEU A 424 20.85 -10.86 -11.30
N MET A 425 19.68 -10.19 -11.23
CA MET A 425 18.38 -10.85 -11.22
C MET A 425 18.12 -11.58 -12.54
N LYS A 426 18.44 -10.92 -13.66
CA LYS A 426 18.29 -11.49 -15.00
C LYS A 426 19.13 -12.76 -15.17
N ASN A 427 20.36 -12.75 -14.65
CA ASN A 427 21.24 -13.91 -14.67
C ASN A 427 20.75 -15.02 -13.74
N TRP A 428 20.34 -14.66 -12.52
CA TRP A 428 19.82 -15.59 -11.52
C TRP A 428 18.55 -16.31 -12.02
N GLN A 429 17.71 -15.63 -12.79
CA GLN A 429 16.50 -16.20 -13.41
C GLN A 429 16.76 -17.02 -14.70
N GLY A 430 18.02 -17.19 -15.11
CA GLY A 430 18.40 -18.06 -16.23
C GLY A 430 17.82 -17.66 -17.59
N GLY A 431 17.57 -16.36 -17.83
CA GLY A 431 17.08 -15.84 -19.12
C GLY A 431 15.64 -16.23 -19.50
N LYS A 432 14.93 -17.06 -18.72
CA LYS A 432 13.53 -17.45 -18.97
C LYS A 432 12.48 -16.46 -18.44
N ALA A 433 12.93 -15.32 -17.92
CA ALA A 433 12.12 -14.38 -17.15
C ALA A 433 11.61 -13.16 -17.93
N GLU A 434 11.70 -13.17 -19.25
CA GLU A 434 11.49 -11.97 -20.07
C GLU A 434 10.03 -11.47 -20.10
N GLY A 435 9.06 -12.27 -19.62
CA GLY A 435 7.63 -11.89 -19.55
C GLY A 435 7.10 -11.56 -18.16
N ARG A 436 7.30 -12.44 -17.16
CA ARG A 436 6.67 -12.30 -15.83
C ARG A 436 7.28 -11.16 -15.01
N TRP A 437 8.60 -10.96 -15.14
CA TRP A 437 9.35 -10.05 -14.27
C TRP A 437 9.76 -8.74 -14.95
N GLY A 438 9.33 -8.48 -16.18
CA GLY A 438 9.54 -7.19 -16.84
C GLY A 438 11.01 -6.78 -17.04
N LEU A 439 11.95 -7.73 -17.02
CA LEU A 439 13.39 -7.50 -17.11
C LEU A 439 13.89 -7.20 -18.55
N GLN A 440 13.06 -6.57 -19.39
CA GLN A 440 13.49 -6.26 -20.76
C GLN A 440 14.66 -5.26 -20.74
N PRO A 441 15.75 -5.52 -21.49
CA PRO A 441 16.65 -4.44 -21.86
C PRO A 441 15.86 -3.45 -22.70
N VAL A 442 16.05 -2.15 -22.47
CA VAL A 442 15.64 -1.12 -23.45
C VAL A 442 16.52 -1.34 -24.69
N MET A 443 16.12 -2.27 -25.55
CA MET A 443 16.90 -2.64 -26.71
C MET A 443 16.42 -1.89 -27.94
N GLU A 444 17.35 -1.13 -28.49
CA GLU A 444 17.37 -0.59 -29.84
C GLU A 444 16.93 -1.61 -30.88
N SER A 445 15.78 -1.36 -31.46
CA SER A 445 15.28 -1.77 -32.80
C SER A 445 13.88 -1.16 -32.79
N TRP A 446 13.44 -0.37 -33.77
CA TRP A 446 13.25 -0.71 -35.18
C TRP A 446 13.87 0.37 -36.08
N SER A 447 14.58 -0.13 -37.10
CA SER A 447 15.09 0.56 -38.30
C SER A 447 14.02 1.33 -39.05
#